data_AF-A0A5K1CNH2-F1
#
_entry.id   AF-A0A5K1CNH2-F1
#
_cell.length_a   1.000
_cell.length_b   1.000
_cell.length_c   1.000
_cell.angle_alpha   90.00
_cell.angle_beta   90.00
_cell.angle_gamma   90.00
#
_symmetry.space_group_name_H-M   'P 1'
#
loop_
_entity.id
_entity.type
_entity.pdbx_description
1 polymer ?
#
loop_
_entity_poly.entity_id
_entity_poly.type
_entity_poly.pdbx_seq_one_letter_code
_entity_poly.pdbx_strand_id
1 'polypeptide(L)'
;EMLDSMVDTEFWYAEGGSRAEGRSKPIRQGKKWWLPVPRVPLAGLSADARKRLVLQSEATRQVLKAVRSINDQVLAEIPIPQAIQDTFPK
;
A
#
# COMPACT_ATOMS: atom_id res chain seq x y z
N GLU A 1 -2.44 -10.26 12.49
CA GLU A 1 -3.84 -9.91 12.87
C GLU A 1 -4.61 -9.21 11.73
N MET A 2 -4.22 -8.00 11.29
CA MET A 2 -4.97 -7.29 10.24
C MET A 2 -4.94 -8.01 8.88
N LEU A 3 -3.77 -8.43 8.40
CA LEU A 3 -3.67 -9.23 7.17
C LEU A 3 -4.32 -10.62 7.34
N ASP A 4 -4.21 -11.24 8.51
CA ASP A 4 -4.84 -12.54 8.79
C ASP A 4 -6.38 -12.46 8.71
N SER A 5 -6.96 -11.27 8.98
CA SER A 5 -8.40 -11.04 8.80
C SER A 5 -8.86 -10.83 7.35
N MET A 6 -7.92 -10.80 6.38
CA MET A 6 -8.19 -10.67 4.94
C MET A 6 -8.50 -12.03 4.29
N VAL A 7 -9.37 -12.80 4.91
CA VAL A 7 -9.89 -14.06 4.37
C VAL A 7 -11.33 -13.86 3.87
N ASP A 8 -11.75 -14.72 2.95
CA ASP A 8 -13.09 -14.73 2.36
C ASP A 8 -13.52 -13.34 1.88
N THR A 9 -12.67 -12.74 1.05
CA THR A 9 -12.88 -11.41 0.50
C THR A 9 -13.69 -11.46 -0.78
N GLU A 10 -14.62 -10.52 -0.94
CA GLU A 10 -15.39 -10.36 -2.18
C GLU A 10 -14.56 -9.80 -3.34
N PHE A 11 -13.37 -9.25 -3.05
CA PHE A 11 -12.42 -8.80 -4.05
C PHE A 11 -11.36 -9.86 -4.32
N TRP A 12 -10.73 -9.79 -5.49
CA TRP A 12 -9.62 -10.66 -5.90
C TRP A 12 -8.61 -9.88 -6.72
N TYR A 13 -7.48 -10.51 -7.03
CA TYR A 13 -6.44 -9.94 -7.86
C TYR A 13 -6.35 -10.71 -9.18
N ALA A 14 -6.46 -10.00 -10.31
CA ALA A 14 -6.19 -10.55 -11.62
C ALA A 14 -4.71 -10.31 -11.97
N GLU A 15 -4.09 -11.25 -12.67
CA GLU A 15 -2.68 -11.20 -13.09
C GLU A 15 -2.48 -10.16 -14.21
N GLY A 16 -2.67 -8.89 -13.89
CA GLY A 16 -2.56 -7.76 -14.82
C GLY A 16 -1.12 -7.27 -15.00
N GLY A 17 -0.14 -8.17 -15.00
CA GLY A 17 1.27 -7.84 -15.17
C GLY A 17 2.14 -8.96 -15.76
N SER A 18 1.60 -10.17 -15.91
CA SER A 18 2.30 -11.30 -16.50
C SER A 18 1.85 -11.49 -17.95
N ARG A 19 2.81 -11.65 -18.87
CA ARG A 19 2.61 -11.92 -20.30
C ARG A 19 1.86 -13.24 -20.59
N ALA A 20 1.38 -13.96 -19.59
CA ALA A 20 0.88 -15.32 -19.70
C ALA A 20 -0.58 -15.44 -20.17
N GLU A 21 -1.43 -14.42 -19.96
CA GLU A 21 -2.81 -14.45 -20.47
C GLU A 21 -3.00 -13.43 -21.60
N GLY A 22 -3.10 -13.94 -22.83
CA GLY A 22 -3.36 -13.20 -24.05
C GLY A 22 -4.74 -12.54 -24.11
N ARG A 23 -5.05 -11.63 -23.17
CA ARG A 23 -6.17 -10.70 -23.27
C ARG A 23 -5.67 -9.26 -23.37
N SER A 24 -5.71 -8.80 -24.60
CA SER A 24 -5.57 -7.44 -25.10
C SER A 24 -6.55 -6.45 -24.45
N LYS A 25 -6.31 -6.05 -23.21
CA LYS A 25 -6.76 -4.75 -22.71
C LYS A 25 -5.57 -4.03 -22.10
N PRO A 26 -5.28 -2.78 -22.49
CA PRO A 26 -4.16 -2.06 -21.92
C PRO A 26 -4.41 -1.96 -20.41
N ILE A 27 -3.61 -2.68 -19.64
CA ILE A 27 -3.40 -2.42 -18.22
C ILE A 27 -3.16 -0.91 -18.16
N ARG A 28 -4.02 -0.18 -17.43
CA ARG A 28 -3.82 1.24 -17.19
C ARG A 28 -2.35 1.39 -16.80
N GLN A 29 -1.56 2.08 -17.63
CA GLN A 29 -0.14 2.36 -17.37
C GLN A 29 -0.07 3.31 -16.16
N GLY A 30 -0.38 2.78 -14.97
CA GLY A 30 -0.27 3.48 -13.71
C GLY A 30 1.14 3.31 -13.17
N LYS A 31 1.48 4.12 -12.16
CA LYS A 31 2.80 4.15 -11.50
C LYS A 31 3.31 2.80 -10.95
N LYS A 32 2.49 1.74 -10.94
CA LYS A 32 2.78 0.43 -10.34
C LYS A 32 2.41 -0.71 -11.29
N TRP A 33 3.00 -0.71 -12.49
CA TRP A 33 2.72 -1.68 -13.57
C TRP A 33 3.05 -3.14 -13.22
N TRP A 34 3.87 -3.35 -12.18
CA TRP A 34 4.26 -4.69 -11.70
C TRP A 34 3.27 -5.30 -10.70
N LEU A 35 2.23 -4.58 -10.26
CA LEU A 35 1.25 -5.09 -9.31
C LEU A 35 0.06 -5.75 -10.01
N PRO A 36 -0.49 -6.83 -9.44
CA PRO A 36 -1.72 -7.40 -9.95
C PRO A 36 -2.88 -6.42 -9.77
N VAL A 37 -3.86 -6.49 -10.68
CA VAL A 37 -4.96 -5.53 -10.73
C VAL A 37 -6.09 -6.00 -9.81
N PRO A 38 -6.50 -5.22 -8.79
CA PRO A 38 -7.62 -5.59 -7.95
C PRO A 38 -8.93 -5.55 -8.74
N ARG A 39 -9.80 -6.51 -8.44
CA ARG A 39 -11.11 -6.71 -9.05
C ARG A 39 -12.16 -6.90 -7.96
N VAL A 40 -13.40 -6.52 -8.28
CA VAL A 40 -14.58 -6.65 -7.42
C VAL A 40 -15.75 -7.17 -8.28
N PRO A 41 -16.83 -7.70 -7.69
CA PRO A 41 -18.01 -8.11 -8.43
C PRO A 41 -18.61 -6.93 -9.21
N LEU A 42 -19.31 -7.21 -10.31
CA LEU A 42 -19.94 -6.17 -11.13
C LEU A 42 -20.96 -5.33 -10.34
N ALA A 43 -21.65 -5.95 -9.38
CA ALA A 43 -22.57 -5.28 -8.46
C ALA A 43 -21.86 -4.43 -7.38
N GLY A 44 -20.53 -4.47 -7.33
CA GLY A 44 -19.72 -3.89 -6.27
C GLY A 44 -19.57 -4.83 -5.07
N LEU A 45 -18.92 -4.30 -4.04
CA LEU A 45 -18.77 -4.96 -2.74
C LEU A 45 -20.03 -4.76 -1.90
N SER A 46 -20.36 -5.74 -1.06
CA SER A 46 -21.40 -5.63 -0.05
C SER A 46 -21.12 -4.48 0.92
N ALA A 47 -22.17 -3.98 1.58
CA ALA A 47 -22.04 -2.92 2.57
C ALA A 47 -21.11 -3.34 3.72
N ASP A 48 -21.19 -4.60 4.16
CA ASP A 48 -20.36 -5.15 5.23
C ASP A 48 -18.90 -5.29 4.81
N ALA A 49 -18.64 -5.81 3.60
CA ALA A 49 -17.28 -5.89 3.08
C ALA A 49 -16.63 -4.50 2.95
N ARG A 50 -17.38 -3.50 2.46
CA ARG A 50 -16.89 -2.11 2.40
C ARG A 50 -16.61 -1.54 3.78
N LYS A 51 -17.53 -1.73 4.73
CA LYS A 51 -17.36 -1.24 6.11
C LYS A 51 -16.13 -1.87 6.78
N ARG A 52 -15.94 -3.18 6.62
CA ARG A 52 -14.77 -3.91 7.13
C ARG A 52 -13.46 -3.35 6.56
N LEU A 53 -13.39 -3.13 5.25
CA LEU A 53 -12.21 -2.56 4.59
C LEU A 53 -11.89 -1.14 5.08
N VAL A 54 -12.90 -0.30 5.31
CA VAL A 54 -12.70 1.06 5.83
C VAL A 54 -12.11 1.02 7.24
N LEU A 55 -12.67 0.17 8.13
CA LEU A 55 -12.17 0.02 9.50
C LEU A 55 -10.71 -0.45 9.51
N GLN A 56 -10.36 -1.43 8.67
CA GLN A 56 -8.99 -1.92 8.54
C GLN A 56 -8.06 -0.83 8.00
N SER A 57 -8.50 -0.06 6.99
CA SER A 57 -7.73 1.05 6.45
C SER A 57 -7.44 2.12 7.51
N GLU A 58 -8.42 2.46 8.34
CA GLU A 58 -8.26 3.43 9.43
C GLU A 58 -7.28 2.92 10.49
N ALA A 59 -7.43 1.65 10.90
CA ALA A 59 -6.52 1.01 11.86
C ALA A 59 -5.06 1.00 11.33
N THR A 60 -4.84 0.55 10.09
CA THR A 60 -3.50 0.56 9.46
C THR A 60 -2.93 1.98 9.38
N ARG A 61 -3.76 2.98 9.10
CA ARG A 61 -3.31 4.37 9.04
C ARG A 61 -2.84 4.89 10.41
N GLN A 62 -3.49 4.50 11.51
CA GLN A 62 -3.04 4.90 12.84
C GLN A 62 -1.72 4.23 13.22
N VAL A 63 -1.55 2.95 12.89
CA VAL A 63 -0.28 2.24 13.06
C VAL A 63 0.83 2.93 12.25
N LEU A 64 0.56 3.27 10.99
CA LEU A 64 1.52 3.99 10.14
C LEU A 64 1.93 5.34 10.74
N LYS A 65 0.98 6.09 11.30
CA LYS A 65 1.26 7.37 11.97
C LYS A 65 2.16 7.18 13.19
N ALA A 66 1.84 6.19 14.04
CA ALA A 66 2.63 5.90 15.23
C ALA A 66 4.06 5.50 14.86
N VAL A 67 4.23 4.58 13.91
CA VAL A 67 5.54 4.13 13.43
C VAL A 67 6.33 5.28 12.81
N ARG A 68 5.69 6.12 11.98
CA ARG A 68 6.35 7.30 11.41
C ARG A 68 6.80 8.26 12.51
N SER A 69 5.97 8.53 13.52
CA SER A 69 6.34 9.41 14.64
C SER A 69 7.57 8.89 15.40
N ILE A 70 7.66 7.58 15.63
CA ILE A 70 8.82 6.96 16.29
C ILE A 70 10.07 7.08 15.39
N ASN A 71 9.92 6.79 14.10
CA ASN A 71 11.01 6.90 13.14
C ASN A 71 11.54 8.34 13.05
N ASP A 72 10.65 9.33 13.02
CA ASP A 72 11.02 10.74 12.97
C ASP A 72 11.75 11.18 14.27
N GLN A 73 11.32 10.67 15.44
CA GLN A 73 12.00 10.91 16.72
C GLN A 73 13.42 10.33 16.73
N VAL A 74 13.58 9.06 16.35
CA VAL A 74 14.90 8.41 16.32
C VAL A 74 15.83 9.11 15.34
N LEU A 75 15.34 9.46 14.14
CA LEU A 75 16.13 10.18 13.14
C LEU A 75 16.59 11.55 13.63
N ALA A 76 15.80 12.24 14.47
CA ALA A 76 16.17 13.53 15.04
C ALA A 76 17.29 13.43 16.10
N GLU A 77 17.45 12.27 16.74
CA GLU A 77 18.52 12.01 17.71
C GLU A 77 19.83 11.57 17.06
N ILE A 78 19.80 11.14 15.79
CA ILE A 78 21.00 10.70 15.06
C ILE A 78 21.85 11.92 14.69
N PRO A 79 23.13 11.99 15.12
CA PRO A 79 24.04 13.07 14.72
C PRO A 79 24.23 13.10 13.20
N ILE A 80 24.33 14.30 12.63
CA ILE A 80 24.55 14.48 11.19
C ILE A 80 25.93 13.92 10.82
N PRO A 81 26.02 12.93 9.91
CA PRO A 81 27.29 12.40 9.44
C PRO A 81 28.18 13.50 8.84
N GLN A 82 29.49 13.45 9.13
CA GLN A 82 30.47 14.43 8.61
C GLN A 82 30.43 14.56 7.08
N ALA A 83 30.27 13.44 6.36
CA ALA A 83 30.13 13.44 4.91
C ALA A 83 28.96 14.30 4.37
N ILE A 84 27.90 14.50 5.16
CA ILE A 84 26.80 15.41 4.83
C ILE A 84 27.18 16.84 5.21
N GLN A 85 27.83 17.04 6.36
CA GLN A 85 28.28 18.36 6.82
C GLN A 85 29.22 19.03 5.81
N ASP A 86 30.14 18.27 5.23
CA ASP A 86 31.11 18.75 4.24
C ASP A 86 30.46 19.23 2.92
N THR A 87 29.19 18.87 2.68
CA THR A 87 28.44 19.30 1.48
C THR A 87 27.65 20.59 1.67
N PHE A 88 27.59 21.14 2.89
CA PHE A 88 26.86 22.39 3.13
C PHE A 88 27.54 23.58 2.41
N PRO A 89 26.75 24.54 1.88
CA PRO A 89 27.30 25.76 1.31
C PRO A 89 28.10 26.55 2.36
N LYS A 90 29.18 27.20 1.91
CA LYS A 90 30.00 28.08 2.76
C LYS A 90 29.28 29.37 3.13
#